data_AF-A2DEG2-F1
#
_entry.id   AF-A2DEG2-F1
#
_cell.length_a   1.000
_cell.length_b   1.000
_cell.length_c   1.000
_cell.angle_alpha   90.00
_cell.angle_beta   90.00
_cell.angle_gamma   90.00
#
_symmetry.space_group_name_H-M   'P 1'
#
loop_
_entity.id
_entity.type
_entity.pdbx_description
1 polymer ?
#
loop_
_entity_poly.entity_id
_entity_poly.type
_entity_poly.pdbx_seq_one_letter_code
_entity_poly.pdbx_strand_id
1 'polypeptide(L)'
;MTDSNQQKQLNVNVMEAMRKNGAFFDLHARLLANLSEAVQQSDIEGLKPYKQIKKEEIYSVATECILRYLKLHKMENTFRACVAESGNTFKLNSNRSYAEEYINCDDCPDPIHEVLIDFKQHYDEIFFDNRDQLRAQLTERLSVLFKPKSK
;
A
#
# COMPACT_ATOMS: atom_id res chain seq x y z
N MET A 1 -20.65 -39.98 -5.63
CA MET A 1 -20.90 -38.51 -5.64
C MET A 1 -20.59 -37.83 -4.31
N THR A 2 -20.50 -38.58 -3.20
CA THR A 2 -20.20 -38.07 -1.84
C THR A 2 -18.76 -37.59 -1.62
N ASP A 3 -17.76 -38.24 -2.23
CA ASP A 3 -16.34 -37.86 -2.06
C ASP A 3 -15.99 -36.47 -2.61
N SER A 4 -16.62 -36.05 -3.72
CA SER A 4 -16.33 -34.74 -4.32
C SER A 4 -16.78 -33.58 -3.44
N ASN A 5 -17.91 -33.72 -2.76
CA ASN A 5 -18.41 -32.70 -1.84
C ASN A 5 -17.62 -32.66 -0.53
N GLN A 6 -17.17 -33.81 -0.02
CA GLN A 6 -16.29 -33.87 1.15
C GLN A 6 -14.90 -33.27 0.86
N GLN A 7 -14.33 -33.56 -0.31
CA GLN A 7 -13.06 -32.96 -0.74
C GLN A 7 -13.18 -31.43 -0.88
N LYS A 8 -14.29 -30.93 -1.45
CA LYS A 8 -14.55 -29.48 -1.53
C LYS A 8 -14.63 -28.83 -0.16
N GLN A 9 -15.35 -29.44 0.78
CA GLN A 9 -15.48 -28.91 2.13
C GLN A 9 -14.13 -28.89 2.87
N LEU A 10 -13.34 -29.95 2.70
CA LEU A 10 -11.98 -30.02 3.23
C LEU A 10 -11.10 -28.89 2.67
N ASN A 11 -11.14 -28.66 1.36
CA ASN A 11 -10.39 -27.58 0.72
C ASN A 11 -10.80 -26.20 1.26
N VAL A 12 -12.10 -25.94 1.46
CA VAL A 12 -12.58 -24.69 2.06
C VAL A 12 -12.03 -24.52 3.48
N ASN A 13 -12.11 -25.56 4.31
CA ASN A 13 -11.61 -25.53 5.68
C ASN A 13 -10.09 -25.29 5.73
N VAL A 14 -9.33 -25.89 4.83
CA VAL A 14 -7.88 -25.66 4.69
C VAL A 14 -7.59 -24.21 4.30
N MET A 15 -8.31 -23.67 3.32
CA MET A 15 -8.15 -22.27 2.90
C MET A 15 -8.49 -21.29 4.02
N GLU A 16 -9.55 -21.54 4.78
CA GLU A 16 -9.89 -20.71 5.95
C GLU A 16 -8.82 -20.79 7.04
N ALA A 17 -8.27 -21.97 7.30
CA ALA A 17 -7.17 -22.15 8.25
C ALA A 17 -5.91 -21.40 7.80
N MET A 18 -5.56 -21.50 6.51
CA MET A 18 -4.47 -20.75 5.89
C MET A 18 -4.69 -19.23 5.91
N ARG A 19 -5.95 -18.77 5.84
CA ARG A 19 -6.27 -17.35 6.01
C ARG A 19 -6.11 -16.90 7.46
N LYS A 20 -6.60 -17.70 8.41
CA LYS A 20 -6.53 -17.40 9.86
C LYS A 20 -5.09 -17.38 10.38
N ASN A 21 -4.22 -18.25 9.88
CA ASN A 21 -2.82 -18.32 10.31
C ASN A 21 -1.87 -17.42 9.51
N GLY A 22 -2.39 -16.67 8.53
CA GLY A 22 -1.60 -15.73 7.73
C GLY A 22 -0.83 -16.35 6.55
N ALA A 23 -0.78 -17.67 6.41
CA ALA A 23 -0.05 -18.35 5.33
C ALA A 23 -0.59 -17.96 3.94
N PHE A 24 -1.91 -17.80 3.82
CA PHE A 24 -2.52 -17.36 2.56
C PHE A 24 -2.08 -15.94 2.17
N PHE A 25 -1.97 -15.03 3.15
CA PHE A 25 -1.53 -13.66 2.90
C PHE A 25 -0.05 -13.59 2.54
N ASP A 26 0.81 -14.38 3.19
CA ASP A 26 2.23 -14.47 2.79
C ASP A 26 2.38 -14.99 1.36
N LEU A 27 1.63 -16.04 1.00
CA LEU A 27 1.67 -16.62 -0.34
C LEU A 27 1.18 -15.63 -1.41
N HIS A 28 0.15 -14.85 -1.09
CA HIS A 28 -0.34 -13.79 -1.96
C HIS A 28 0.68 -12.65 -2.11
N ALA A 29 1.34 -12.24 -1.01
CA ALA A 29 2.38 -11.23 -1.05
C ALA A 29 3.59 -11.68 -1.91
N ARG A 30 4.00 -12.95 -1.80
CA ARG A 30 5.04 -13.54 -2.67
C ARG A 30 4.66 -13.51 -4.13
N LEU A 31 3.42 -13.88 -4.46
CA LEU A 31 2.93 -13.87 -5.83
C LEU A 31 2.99 -12.46 -6.42
N LEU A 32 2.51 -11.46 -5.67
CA LEU A 32 2.55 -10.07 -6.08
C LEU A 32 3.99 -9.57 -6.28
N ALA A 33 4.90 -9.87 -5.35
CA ALA A 33 6.31 -9.49 -5.48
C ALA A 33 6.95 -10.06 -6.76
N ASN A 34 6.76 -11.35 -7.01
CA ASN A 34 7.29 -12.00 -8.21
C ASN A 34 6.64 -11.45 -9.49
N LEU A 35 5.34 -11.15 -9.45
CA LEU A 35 4.64 -10.54 -10.58
C LEU A 35 5.18 -9.14 -10.87
N SER A 36 5.35 -8.29 -9.85
CA SER A 36 5.88 -6.93 -10.02
C SER A 36 7.31 -6.96 -10.59
N GLU A 37 8.16 -7.88 -10.13
CA GLU A 37 9.50 -8.09 -10.70
C GLU A 37 9.44 -8.53 -12.17
N ALA A 38 8.59 -9.50 -12.51
CA ALA A 38 8.44 -10.00 -13.88
C ALA A 38 7.86 -8.94 -14.83
N VAL A 39 6.89 -8.16 -14.37
CA VAL A 39 6.29 -7.06 -15.14
C VAL A 39 7.32 -5.97 -15.41
N GLN A 40 8.13 -5.61 -14.42
CA GLN A 40 9.18 -4.61 -14.58
C GLN A 40 10.25 -5.03 -15.60
N GLN A 41 10.54 -6.33 -15.68
CA GLN A 41 11.46 -6.93 -16.66
C GLN A 41 10.82 -7.18 -18.04
N SER A 42 9.50 -7.07 -18.16
CA SER A 42 8.79 -7.33 -19.41
C SER A 42 8.89 -6.16 -20.40
N ASP A 43 8.69 -6.45 -21.68
CA ASP A 43 8.61 -5.44 -22.74
C ASP A 43 7.24 -4.73 -22.79
N ILE A 44 6.32 -5.05 -21.87
CA ILE A 44 4.95 -4.55 -21.87
C ILE A 44 4.89 -3.25 -21.05
N GLU A 45 5.24 -2.13 -21.68
CA GLU A 45 5.22 -0.78 -21.07
C GLU A 45 3.88 -0.41 -20.42
N GLY A 46 2.76 -0.92 -20.95
CA GLY A 46 1.42 -0.65 -20.38
C GLY A 46 1.16 -1.29 -19.01
N LEU A 47 1.96 -2.29 -18.63
CA LEU A 47 1.85 -2.98 -17.34
C LEU A 47 2.87 -2.46 -16.33
N LYS A 48 3.92 -1.75 -16.77
CA LYS A 48 4.97 -1.25 -15.88
C LYS A 48 4.38 -0.27 -14.84
N PRO A 49 4.56 -0.54 -13.54
CA PRO A 49 4.13 0.35 -12.46
C PRO A 49 4.82 1.72 -12.53
N TYR A 50 4.13 2.75 -12.02
CA TYR A 50 4.64 4.11 -11.78
C TYR A 50 5.49 4.76 -12.89
N LYS A 51 4.85 5.62 -13.71
CA LYS A 51 5.57 6.42 -14.72
C LYS A 51 6.46 7.52 -14.12
N GLN A 52 6.09 8.05 -12.95
CA GLN A 52 6.82 9.14 -12.29
C GLN A 52 6.74 8.99 -10.77
N ILE A 53 7.90 8.83 -10.15
CA ILE A 53 8.06 8.96 -8.69
C ILE A 53 8.29 10.43 -8.38
N LYS A 54 7.43 11.01 -7.54
CA LYS A 54 7.64 12.37 -7.04
C LYS A 54 8.89 12.38 -6.16
N LYS A 55 9.81 13.30 -6.46
CA LYS A 55 11.10 13.43 -5.77
C LYS A 55 11.12 14.56 -4.74
N GLU A 56 9.99 15.23 -4.53
CA GLU A 56 9.89 16.27 -3.50
C GLU A 56 10.17 15.64 -2.14
N GLU A 57 10.82 16.41 -1.27
CA GLU A 57 11.35 15.97 0.01
C GLU A 57 10.30 15.27 0.90
N ILE A 58 9.08 15.81 0.94
CA ILE A 58 7.96 15.23 1.70
C ILE A 58 7.63 13.79 1.29
N TYR A 59 7.72 13.45 0.00
CA TYR A 59 7.43 12.11 -0.49
C TYR A 59 8.58 11.15 -0.19
N SER A 60 9.81 11.67 -0.17
CA SER A 60 10.99 10.89 0.23
C SER A 60 10.90 10.50 1.72
N VAL A 61 10.52 11.43 2.59
CA VAL A 61 10.30 11.17 4.03
C VAL A 61 9.18 10.15 4.24
N ALA A 62 8.03 10.34 3.59
CA ALA A 62 6.91 9.40 3.68
C ALA A 62 7.30 7.99 3.20
N THR A 63 8.04 7.91 2.09
CA THR A 63 8.52 6.63 1.56
C THR A 63 9.49 5.96 2.53
N GLU A 64 10.42 6.72 3.12
CA GLU A 64 11.36 6.17 4.10
C GLU A 64 10.62 5.58 5.31
N CYS A 65 9.60 6.28 5.82
CA CYS A 65 8.78 5.78 6.93
C CYS A 65 8.12 4.44 6.60
N ILE A 66 7.52 4.33 5.41
CA ILE A 66 6.87 3.09 4.94
C ILE A 66 7.90 1.96 4.84
N LEU A 67 9.05 2.21 4.21
CA LEU A 67 10.08 1.19 4.04
C LEU A 67 10.68 0.73 5.37
N ARG A 68 10.85 1.63 6.35
CA ARG A 68 11.29 1.30 7.71
C ARG A 68 10.27 0.42 8.42
N TYR A 69 8.98 0.76 8.37
CA TYR A 69 7.92 -0.05 8.94
C TYR A 69 7.91 -1.47 8.37
N LEU A 70 7.93 -1.59 7.03
CA LEU A 70 7.94 -2.89 6.37
C LEU A 70 9.13 -3.75 6.80
N LYS A 71 10.31 -3.13 6.99
CA LYS A 71 11.52 -3.81 7.47
C LYS A 71 11.41 -4.22 8.94
N LEU A 72 10.90 -3.34 9.81
CA LEU A 72 10.71 -3.61 11.24
C LEU A 72 9.76 -4.80 11.47
N HIS A 73 8.67 -4.86 10.71
CA HIS A 73 7.64 -5.90 10.80
C HIS A 73 7.90 -7.12 9.91
N LYS A 74 9.12 -7.28 9.36
CA LYS A 74 9.53 -8.42 8.52
C LYS A 74 8.61 -8.68 7.33
N MET A 75 8.04 -7.64 6.74
CA MET A 75 7.16 -7.70 5.57
C MET A 75 7.97 -7.73 4.26
N GLU A 76 8.87 -8.71 4.13
CA GLU A 76 9.89 -8.77 3.08
C GLU A 76 9.31 -8.82 1.66
N ASN A 77 8.22 -9.58 1.46
CA ASN A 77 7.58 -9.70 0.15
C ASN A 77 6.93 -8.38 -0.30
N THR A 78 6.26 -7.68 0.64
CA THR A 78 5.71 -6.35 0.38
C THR A 78 6.81 -5.34 0.08
N PHE A 79 7.90 -5.37 0.84
CA PHE A 79 9.07 -4.53 0.58
C PHE A 79 9.65 -4.77 -0.82
N ARG A 80 9.84 -6.04 -1.20
CA ARG A 80 10.31 -6.42 -2.55
C ARG A 80 9.39 -5.90 -3.64
N ALA A 81 8.08 -6.05 -3.49
CA ALA A 81 7.10 -5.54 -4.45
C ALA A 81 7.23 -4.01 -4.61
N CYS A 82 7.24 -3.25 -3.52
CA CYS A 82 7.39 -1.79 -3.57
C CYS A 82 8.69 -1.36 -4.27
N VAL A 83 9.81 -2.04 -3.97
CA VAL A 83 11.12 -1.75 -4.58
C VAL A 83 11.08 -2.05 -6.09
N ALA A 84 10.52 -3.18 -6.50
CA ALA A 84 10.38 -3.56 -7.91
C ALA A 84 9.50 -2.57 -8.69
N GLU A 85 8.33 -2.22 -8.13
CA GLU A 85 7.39 -1.25 -8.74
C GLU A 85 7.98 0.15 -8.86
N SER A 86 8.92 0.50 -7.99
CA SER A 86 9.63 1.78 -8.05
C SER A 86 10.85 1.79 -8.99
N GLY A 87 11.12 0.68 -9.68
CA GLY A 87 12.34 0.53 -10.49
C GLY A 87 13.63 0.65 -9.68
N ASN A 88 13.65 0.18 -8.43
CA ASN A 88 14.77 0.34 -7.48
C ASN A 88 15.17 1.79 -7.17
N THR A 89 14.28 2.76 -7.44
CA THR A 89 14.55 4.18 -7.16
C THR A 89 14.57 4.45 -5.66
N PHE A 90 13.73 3.75 -4.90
CA PHE A 90 13.73 3.85 -3.45
C PHE A 90 14.80 2.93 -2.85
N LYS A 91 15.84 3.53 -2.29
CA LYS A 91 16.83 2.83 -1.45
C LYS A 91 16.75 3.44 -0.06
N LEU A 92 16.70 2.60 0.97
CA LEU A 92 16.89 3.06 2.34
C LEU A 92 18.28 3.70 2.43
N ASN A 93 18.34 5.01 2.70
CA ASN A 93 19.60 5.66 3.02
C ASN A 93 20.11 5.06 4.33
N SER A 94 21.35 4.55 4.32
CA SER A 94 21.97 3.87 5.47
C SER A 94 22.43 4.83 6.57
N ASN A 95 22.51 6.13 6.26
CA ASN A 95 23.14 7.13 7.11
C ASN A 95 22.11 8.21 7.45
N ARG A 96 21.63 8.18 8.70
CA ARG A 96 20.59 9.03 9.30
C ARG A 96 19.22 8.92 8.64
N SER A 97 18.18 8.81 9.46
CA SER A 97 16.84 8.93 8.92
C SER A 97 16.53 10.37 8.57
N TYR A 98 16.09 10.63 7.34
CA TYR A 98 15.39 11.89 7.11
C TYR A 98 14.12 11.96 7.97
N ALA A 99 13.55 10.83 8.41
CA ALA A 99 12.44 10.83 9.35
C ALA A 99 12.84 11.31 10.77
N GLU A 100 14.05 11.03 11.23
CA GLU A 100 14.55 11.48 12.54
C GLU A 100 14.78 13.00 12.54
N GLU A 101 15.31 13.56 11.45
CA GLU A 101 15.53 15.01 11.31
C GLU A 101 14.24 15.83 11.06
N TYR A 102 13.21 15.24 10.43
CA TYR A 102 12.01 15.99 10.02
C TYR A 102 10.75 15.69 10.83
N ILE A 103 10.65 14.54 11.51
CA ILE A 103 9.42 14.14 12.23
C ILE A 103 9.47 14.56 13.71
N ASN A 104 10.59 15.09 14.24
CA ASN A 104 10.75 15.42 15.67
C ASN A 104 10.21 14.28 16.58
N CYS A 105 10.37 13.04 16.14
CA CYS A 105 10.07 11.86 16.93
C CYS A 105 11.35 11.44 17.62
N ASP A 106 11.76 12.21 18.64
CA ASP A 106 13.01 11.97 19.36
C ASP A 106 13.06 10.59 20.04
N ASP A 107 11.94 9.86 20.16
CA ASP A 107 11.88 8.56 20.85
C ASP A 107 10.83 7.56 20.29
N CYS A 108 10.27 7.74 19.08
CA CYS A 108 9.26 6.82 18.56
C CYS A 108 9.85 5.79 17.57
N PRO A 109 10.00 4.50 17.96
CA PRO A 109 10.55 3.47 17.09
C PRO A 109 9.62 3.08 15.93
N ASP A 110 8.35 3.50 15.95
CA ASP A 110 7.37 3.18 14.90
C ASP A 110 6.29 4.27 14.69
N PRO A 111 6.60 5.35 13.95
CA PRO A 111 5.64 6.43 13.65
C PRO A 111 4.40 5.95 12.88
N ILE A 112 4.54 4.87 12.10
CA ILE A 112 3.41 4.30 11.35
C ILE A 112 2.48 3.53 12.28
N HIS A 113 3.00 2.90 13.33
CA HIS A 113 2.18 2.26 14.34
C HIS A 113 1.29 3.26 15.07
N GLU A 114 1.80 4.43 15.42
CA GLU A 114 1.00 5.50 16.04
C GLU A 114 -0.09 5.99 15.10
N VAL A 115 0.23 6.26 13.83
CA VAL A 115 -0.76 6.63 12.81
C VAL A 115 -1.81 5.52 12.61
N LEU A 116 -1.40 4.25 12.67
CA LEU A 116 -2.33 3.11 12.57
C LEU A 116 -3.23 2.97 13.80
N ILE A 117 -2.73 3.27 15.00
CA ILE A 117 -3.53 3.31 16.22
C ILE A 117 -4.55 4.44 16.12
N ASP A 118 -4.11 5.64 15.75
CA ASP A 118 -4.97 6.81 15.58
C ASP A 118 -6.06 6.55 14.52
N PHE A 119 -5.69 6.01 13.37
CA PHE A 119 -6.63 5.62 12.32
C PHE A 119 -7.65 4.58 12.80
N LYS A 120 -7.25 3.61 13.62
CA LYS A 120 -8.18 2.61 14.16
C LYS A 120 -9.13 3.20 15.21
N GLN A 121 -8.71 4.23 15.93
CA GLN A 121 -9.52 4.91 16.94
C GLN A 121 -10.52 5.88 16.31
N HIS A 122 -10.13 6.54 15.21
CA HIS A 122 -10.92 7.57 14.53
C HIS A 122 -11.40 7.14 13.13
N TYR A 123 -11.47 5.83 12.86
CA TYR A 123 -11.73 5.27 11.53
C TYR A 123 -12.97 5.87 10.86
N ASP A 124 -14.08 5.92 11.59
CA ASP A 124 -15.36 6.40 11.05
C ASP A 124 -15.29 7.89 10.69
N GLU A 125 -14.70 8.71 11.55
CA GLU A 125 -14.52 10.15 11.32
C GLU A 125 -13.66 10.40 10.08
N ILE A 126 -12.49 9.75 10.01
CA ILE A 126 -11.58 9.85 8.86
C ILE A 126 -12.26 9.38 7.57
N PHE A 127 -13.04 8.29 7.64
CA PHE A 127 -13.78 7.79 6.49
C PHE A 127 -14.83 8.79 6.00
N PHE A 128 -15.65 9.34 6.91
CA PHE A 128 -16.72 10.27 6.54
C PHE A 128 -16.17 11.59 6.00
N ASP A 129 -15.10 12.12 6.60
CA ASP A 129 -14.45 13.35 6.14
C ASP A 129 -13.88 13.18 4.72
N ASN A 130 -13.16 12.10 4.46
CA ASN A 130 -12.60 11.83 3.13
C ASN A 130 -13.69 11.56 2.09
N ARG A 131 -14.77 10.85 2.46
CA ARG A 131 -15.93 10.64 1.59
C ARG A 131 -16.55 11.98 1.18
N ASP A 132 -16.74 12.88 2.14
CA ASP A 132 -17.41 14.15 1.91
C ASP A 132 -16.52 15.12 1.13
N GLN A 133 -15.21 15.14 1.40
CA GLN A 133 -14.23 15.85 0.57
C GLN A 133 -14.21 15.35 -0.87
N LEU A 134 -14.16 14.03 -1.09
CA LEU A 134 -14.18 13.45 -2.44
C LEU A 134 -15.48 13.82 -3.17
N ARG A 135 -16.62 13.76 -2.48
CA ARG A 135 -17.91 14.16 -3.03
C ARG A 135 -17.93 15.64 -3.42
N ALA A 136 -17.36 16.52 -2.58
CA ALA A 136 -17.24 17.94 -2.87
C ALA A 136 -16.38 18.17 -4.13
N GLN A 137 -15.20 17.54 -4.21
CA GLN A 137 -14.31 17.65 -5.35
C GLN A 137 -14.95 17.11 -6.65
N LEU A 138 -15.69 16.00 -6.58
CA LEU A 138 -16.44 15.48 -7.72
C LEU A 138 -17.55 16.43 -8.16
N THR A 139 -18.29 16.99 -7.21
CA THR A 139 -19.37 17.95 -7.49
C THR A 139 -18.83 19.21 -8.15
N GLU A 140 -17.71 19.73 -7.64
CA GLU A 140 -17.01 20.87 -8.23
C GLU A 140 -16.58 20.55 -9.67
N ARG A 141 -15.92 19.41 -9.88
CA ARG A 141 -15.43 19.01 -11.20
C ARG A 141 -16.56 18.79 -12.21
N LEU A 142 -17.67 18.19 -11.79
CA LEU A 142 -18.88 18.05 -12.60
C LEU A 142 -19.50 19.42 -12.91
N SER A 143 -19.56 20.33 -11.93
CA SER A 143 -20.07 21.68 -12.16
C SER A 143 -19.26 22.46 -13.20
N VAL A 144 -17.94 22.26 -13.26
CA VAL A 144 -17.05 22.86 -14.26
C VAL A 144 -17.27 22.26 -15.65
N LEU A 145 -17.45 20.94 -15.74
CA LEU A 145 -17.69 20.23 -17.01
C LEU A 145 -19.09 20.49 -17.60
N PHE A 146 -20.09 20.71 -16.74
CA PHE A 146 -21.48 20.93 -17.14
C PHE A 146 -21.92 22.39 -17.07
N LYS A 147 -21.00 23.36 -16.95
CA LYS A 147 -21.35 24.77 -17.11
C LYS A 147 -22.01 24.96 -18.48
N PRO A 148 -23.28 25.40 -18.56
CA PRO A 148 -23.87 25.76 -19.83
C PRO A 148 -23.03 26.91 -20.40
N LYS A 149 -22.57 26.77 -21.65
CA LYS A 149 -21.99 27.91 -22.37
C LYS A 149 -23.03 29.02 -22.35
N SER A 150 -22.81 30.04 -21.53
CA SER A 150 -23.55 31.30 -21.63
C SER A 150 -23.43 31.75 -23.08
N LYS A 151 -24.57 31.84 -23.77
CA LYS A 151 -24.66 32.58 -25.02
C LYS A 151 -24.42 34.06 -24.76
#